data_AF-A0A925T9F8-F1
#
_entry.id   AF-A0A925T9F8-F1
#
_cell.length_a   1.000
_cell.length_b   1.000
_cell.length_c   1.000
_cell.angle_alpha   90.00
_cell.angle_beta   90.00
_cell.angle_gamma   90.00
#
_symmetry.space_group_name_H-M   'P 1'
#
loop_
_entity.id
_entity.type
_entity.pdbx_description
1 polymer ?
#
loop_
_entity_poly.entity_id
_entity_poly.type
_entity_poly.pdbx_seq_one_letter_code
_entity_poly.pdbx_strand_id
1 'polypeptide(L)'
;MNRIDRLFAILTLLQSKKYVPAEKIADKFQMSIRTVYRDIKALCETGVPVSFEPSKGYFIVQGYFLPPVSFTNEEANALLLMESLASAFSDRSILKHYSTALGKVKNVLKGSQKDAIDQLNKNIKFQIPPCYNNSFEYLSVIQEAISSRWALEVEYKKTSNEVSKRL
;
A
#
# COMPACT_ATOMS: atom_id res chain seq x y z
N MET A 1 19.62 -26.32 1.83
CA MET A 1 18.92 -25.02 1.90
C MET A 1 17.54 -25.23 2.52
N ASN A 2 17.19 -24.47 3.56
CA ASN A 2 15.87 -24.55 4.17
C ASN A 2 14.79 -24.12 3.15
N ARG A 3 13.55 -24.61 3.30
CA ARG A 3 12.45 -24.27 2.41
C ARG A 3 12.15 -22.77 2.40
N ILE A 4 12.26 -22.10 3.55
CA ILE A 4 12.03 -20.66 3.66
C ILE A 4 13.09 -19.87 2.87
N ASP A 5 14.38 -20.16 3.10
CA ASP A 5 15.49 -19.53 2.37
C ASP A 5 15.33 -19.72 0.86
N ARG A 6 14.86 -20.90 0.45
CA ARG A 6 14.60 -21.22 -0.94
C ARG A 6 13.48 -20.37 -1.54
N LEU A 7 12.34 -20.29 -0.87
CA LEU A 7 11.21 -19.47 -1.33
C LEU A 7 11.61 -18.00 -1.44
N PHE A 8 12.36 -17.49 -0.46
CA PHE A 8 12.88 -16.13 -0.48
C PHE A 8 13.89 -15.91 -1.62
N ALA A 9 14.76 -16.88 -1.89
CA ALA A 9 15.71 -16.81 -3.00
C ALA A 9 15.02 -16.83 -4.36
N ILE A 10 13.98 -17.66 -4.54
CA ILE A 10 13.15 -17.68 -5.76
C ILE A 10 12.42 -16.35 -5.93
N LEU A 11 11.84 -15.79 -4.86
CA LEU A 11 11.18 -14.50 -4.88
C LEU A 11 12.13 -13.38 -5.33
N THR A 12 13.33 -13.33 -4.74
CA THR A 12 14.36 -12.33 -5.07
C THR A 12 14.82 -12.47 -6.52
N LEU A 13 14.95 -13.70 -7.02
CA LEU A 13 15.28 -13.97 -8.41
C LEU A 13 14.21 -13.41 -9.36
N LEU A 14 12.93 -13.67 -9.07
CA LEU A 14 11.80 -13.19 -9.86
C LEU A 14 11.60 -11.66 -9.74
N GLN A 15 12.05 -11.04 -8.66
CA GLN A 15 12.07 -9.58 -8.54
C GLN A 15 13.18 -8.95 -9.40
N SER A 16 14.34 -9.60 -9.48
CA SER A 16 15.50 -9.09 -10.23
C SER A 16 15.38 -9.19 -11.76
N LYS A 17 14.47 -10.05 -12.27
CA LYS A 17 14.31 -10.33 -13.70
C LYS A 17 12.85 -10.33 -14.08
N LYS A 18 12.53 -9.72 -15.22
CA LYS A 18 11.14 -9.62 -15.70
C LYS A 18 10.48 -10.97 -15.96
N TYR A 19 11.23 -11.97 -16.46
CA TYR A 19 10.74 -13.34 -16.67
C TYR A 19 11.86 -14.35 -16.40
N VAL A 20 11.53 -15.49 -15.81
CA VAL A 20 12.48 -16.58 -15.50
C VAL A 20 11.85 -17.96 -15.80
N PRO A 21 12.40 -18.73 -16.76
CA PRO A 21 11.96 -20.10 -17.04
C PRO A 21 12.12 -21.04 -15.85
N ALA A 22 11.26 -22.05 -15.74
CA ALA A 22 11.28 -23.02 -14.64
C ALA A 22 12.61 -23.79 -14.58
N GLU A 23 13.16 -24.10 -15.75
CA GLU A 23 14.44 -24.79 -15.95
C GLU A 23 15.57 -23.95 -15.37
N LYS A 24 15.57 -22.63 -15.61
CA LYS A 24 16.59 -21.73 -15.04
C LYS A 24 16.51 -21.62 -13.53
N ILE A 25 15.31 -21.70 -12.95
CA ILE A 25 15.13 -21.72 -11.49
C ILE A 25 15.66 -23.04 -10.93
N ALA A 26 15.31 -24.16 -11.57
CA ALA A 26 15.77 -25.51 -11.23
C ALA A 26 17.29 -25.61 -11.25
N ASP A 27 17.93 -25.15 -12.32
CA ASP A 27 19.39 -25.17 -12.49
C ASP A 27 20.09 -24.27 -11.48
N LYS A 28 19.61 -23.03 -11.31
CA LYS A 28 20.24 -22.04 -10.42
C LYS A 28 20.28 -22.50 -8.97
N PHE A 29 19.24 -23.19 -8.52
CA PHE A 29 19.13 -23.65 -7.14
C PHE A 29 19.35 -25.17 -6.99
N GLN A 30 19.83 -25.84 -8.04
CA GLN A 30 20.14 -27.27 -8.08
C GLN A 30 18.98 -28.15 -7.56
N MET A 31 17.80 -28.00 -8.16
CA MET A 31 16.60 -28.75 -7.78
C MET A 31 15.80 -29.22 -8.98
N SER A 32 14.87 -30.15 -8.75
CA SER A 32 13.96 -30.60 -9.79
C SER A 32 12.95 -29.52 -10.20
N ILE A 33 12.51 -29.55 -11.46
CA ILE A 33 11.41 -28.70 -11.97
C ILE A 33 10.12 -28.90 -11.15
N ARG A 34 9.86 -30.14 -10.69
CA ARG A 34 8.72 -30.43 -9.81
C ARG A 34 8.81 -29.66 -8.49
N THR A 35 10.01 -29.50 -7.94
CA THR A 35 10.24 -28.70 -6.74
C THR A 35 9.94 -27.23 -7.01
N VAL A 36 10.39 -26.70 -8.16
CA VAL A 36 10.09 -25.33 -8.60
C VAL A 36 8.58 -25.09 -8.64
N TYR A 37 7.81 -25.96 -9.31
CA TYR A 37 6.36 -25.80 -9.39
C TYR A 37 5.69 -25.79 -8.00
N ARG A 38 6.13 -26.66 -7.10
CA ARG A 38 5.60 -26.69 -5.72
C ARG A 38 5.96 -25.42 -4.94
N ASP A 39 7.16 -24.89 -5.13
CA ASP A 39 7.61 -23.68 -4.44
C ASP A 39 6.94 -22.41 -5.02
N ILE A 40 6.73 -22.34 -6.35
CA ILE A 40 5.93 -21.28 -6.97
C ILE A 40 4.49 -21.31 -6.47
N LYS A 41 3.88 -22.50 -6.37
CA LYS A 41 2.54 -22.66 -5.79
C LYS A 41 2.51 -22.16 -4.33
N ALA A 42 3.52 -22.51 -3.53
CA ALA A 42 3.62 -22.04 -2.16
C ALA A 42 3.77 -20.50 -2.07
N LEU A 43 4.51 -19.87 -2.99
CA LEU A 43 4.58 -18.41 -3.08
C LEU A 43 3.21 -17.79 -3.37
N CYS A 44 2.44 -18.36 -4.30
CA CYS A 44 1.08 -17.91 -4.59
C CYS A 44 0.15 -18.07 -3.38
N GLU A 45 0.24 -19.19 -2.65
CA GLU A 45 -0.52 -19.43 -1.41
C GLU A 45 -0.20 -18.39 -0.31
N THR A 46 1.01 -17.79 -0.34
CA THR A 46 1.40 -16.71 0.58
C THR A 46 1.02 -15.30 0.10
N GLY A 47 0.29 -15.18 -1.02
CA GLY A 47 -0.20 -13.91 -1.55
C GLY A 47 0.76 -13.21 -2.53
N VAL A 48 1.85 -13.86 -2.95
CA VAL A 48 2.71 -13.34 -4.02
C VAL A 48 2.07 -13.65 -5.38
N PRO A 49 1.70 -12.66 -6.21
CA PRO A 49 1.07 -12.88 -7.51
C PRO A 49 2.14 -13.25 -8.55
N VAL A 50 2.55 -14.51 -8.54
CA VAL A 50 3.41 -15.09 -9.57
C VAL A 50 2.53 -15.60 -10.71
N SER A 51 2.84 -15.19 -11.94
CA SER A 51 2.17 -15.64 -13.17
C SER A 51 3.18 -16.27 -14.12
N PHE A 52 2.69 -16.90 -15.18
CA PHE A 52 3.49 -17.65 -16.15
C PHE A 52 3.17 -17.21 -17.58
N GLU A 53 4.22 -16.96 -18.36
CA GLU A 53 4.15 -16.65 -19.78
C GLU A 53 4.77 -17.82 -20.56
N PRO A 54 4.03 -18.53 -21.44
CA PRO A 54 4.48 -19.77 -22.10
C PRO A 54 5.83 -19.69 -22.81
N SER A 55 6.19 -18.53 -23.36
CA SER A 55 7.44 -18.32 -24.10
C SER A 55 8.57 -17.70 -23.27
N LYS A 56 8.31 -17.29 -22.02
CA LYS A 56 9.27 -16.52 -21.20
C LYS A 56 9.52 -17.09 -19.81
N GLY A 57 8.53 -17.77 -19.22
CA GLY A 57 8.60 -18.34 -17.88
C GLY A 57 7.81 -17.55 -16.84
N TYR A 58 8.18 -17.74 -15.58
CA TYR A 58 7.52 -17.13 -14.43
C TYR A 58 7.90 -15.67 -14.25
N PHE A 59 6.95 -14.86 -13.78
CA PHE A 59 7.14 -13.46 -13.46
C PHE A 59 6.22 -13.03 -12.33
N ILE A 60 6.56 -11.92 -11.67
CA ILE A 60 5.70 -11.29 -10.67
C ILE A 60 4.84 -10.24 -11.37
N VAL A 61 3.53 -10.27 -11.14
CA VAL A 61 2.59 -9.34 -11.75
C VAL A 61 3.01 -7.90 -11.47
N GLN A 62 2.99 -7.07 -12.52
CA GLN A 62 3.41 -5.68 -12.45
C GLN A 62 2.59 -4.91 -11.40
N GLY A 63 3.27 -4.12 -10.57
CA GLY A 63 2.65 -3.38 -9.47
C GLY A 63 2.60 -4.11 -8.12
N TYR A 64 3.01 -5.39 -8.04
CA TYR A 64 3.14 -6.08 -6.75
C TYR A 64 4.24 -5.50 -5.87
N PHE A 65 5.42 -5.26 -6.45
CA PHE A 65 6.47 -4.48 -5.81
C PHE A 65 6.42 -3.05 -6.34
N LEU A 66 6.39 -2.09 -5.42
CA LEU A 66 6.72 -0.71 -5.76
C LEU A 66 8.18 -0.69 -6.25
N PRO A 67 8.48 -0.04 -7.40
CA PRO A 67 9.86 0.23 -7.76
C PRO A 67 10.57 0.97 -6.61
N PRO A 68 11.90 0.86 -6.47
CA PRO A 68 12.62 1.59 -5.43
C PRO A 68 12.40 3.09 -5.62
N VAL A 69 11.52 3.67 -4.81
CA VAL A 69 11.34 5.12 -4.72
C VAL A 69 12.36 5.60 -3.71
N SER A 70 13.15 6.60 -4.06
CA SER A 70 14.01 7.29 -3.09
C SER A 70 13.37 8.63 -2.79
N PHE A 71 13.14 8.92 -1.52
CA PHE A 71 12.65 10.22 -1.07
C PHE A 71 13.83 11.04 -0.54
N THR A 72 13.85 12.33 -0.85
CA THR A 72 14.69 13.28 -0.11
C THR A 72 14.14 13.48 1.31
N ASN A 73 14.93 14.09 2.19
CA ASN A 73 14.47 14.41 3.55
C ASN A 73 13.27 15.37 3.50
N GLU A 74 13.31 16.31 2.58
CA GLU A 74 12.31 17.34 2.39
C GLU A 74 10.98 16.74 1.90
N GLU A 75 11.04 15.83 0.93
CA GLU A 75 9.87 15.10 0.42
C GLU A 75 9.22 14.23 1.50
N ALA A 76 10.05 13.52 2.28
CA ALA A 76 9.59 12.70 3.39
C ALA A 76 8.88 13.56 4.45
N ASN A 77 9.52 14.65 4.87
CA ASN A 77 8.95 15.59 5.86
C ASN A 77 7.62 16.17 5.38
N ALA A 78 7.50 16.55 4.11
CA ALA A 78 6.27 17.07 3.53
C ALA A 78 5.12 16.04 3.57
N LEU A 79 5.39 14.79 3.21
CA LEU A 79 4.38 13.71 3.25
C LEU A 79 3.95 13.36 4.67
N LEU A 80 4.86 13.45 5.63
CA LEU A 80 4.62 13.07 7.02
C LEU A 80 3.88 14.16 7.81
N LEU A 81 4.06 15.44 7.46
CA LEU A 81 3.22 16.53 7.99
C LEU A 81 1.73 16.28 7.72
N MET A 82 1.42 15.60 6.62
CA MET A 82 0.04 15.23 6.29
C MET A 82 -0.54 14.16 7.22
N GLU A 83 0.25 13.47 8.04
CA GLU A 83 -0.24 12.42 8.95
C GLU A 83 -1.18 13.03 9.99
N SER A 84 -0.70 14.08 10.64
CA SER A 84 -1.43 14.85 11.61
C SER A 84 -2.63 15.57 10.97
N LEU A 85 -2.52 16.05 9.73
CA LEU A 85 -3.65 16.64 9.00
C LEU A 85 -4.72 15.59 8.61
N ALA A 86 -4.29 14.42 8.15
CA ALA A 86 -5.18 13.33 7.78
C ALA A 86 -5.98 12.87 9.01
N SER A 87 -5.32 12.69 10.16
CA SER A 87 -6.01 12.37 11.42
C SER A 87 -7.09 13.39 11.80
N ALA A 88 -6.87 14.66 11.46
CA ALA A 88 -7.75 15.75 11.80
C ALA A 88 -8.95 15.91 10.86
N PHE A 89 -8.76 15.69 9.56
CA PHE A 89 -9.74 16.05 8.52
C PHE A 89 -10.26 14.88 7.69
N SER A 90 -9.67 13.69 7.84
CA SER A 90 -10.11 12.49 7.13
C SER A 90 -11.05 11.65 7.98
N ASP A 91 -11.88 10.88 7.29
CA ASP A 91 -12.81 9.93 7.89
C ASP A 91 -12.20 8.52 7.98
N ARG A 92 -12.93 7.55 8.51
CA ARG A 92 -12.40 6.18 8.68
C ARG A 92 -12.06 5.52 7.34
N SER A 93 -12.81 5.83 6.29
CA SER A 93 -12.61 5.27 4.96
C SER A 93 -11.25 5.68 4.39
N ILE A 94 -10.87 6.95 4.53
CA ILE A 94 -9.58 7.47 4.05
C ILE A 94 -8.44 7.13 5.02
N LEU A 95 -8.65 7.25 6.33
CA LEU A 95 -7.59 7.05 7.33
C LEU A 95 -6.95 5.68 7.23
N LYS A 96 -7.74 4.62 7.04
CA LYS A 96 -7.21 3.25 6.88
C LYS A 96 -6.23 3.15 5.71
N HIS A 97 -6.61 3.69 4.56
CA HIS A 97 -5.78 3.66 3.35
C HIS A 97 -4.55 4.56 3.51
N TYR A 98 -4.74 5.74 4.11
CA TYR A 98 -3.65 6.69 4.40
C TYR A 98 -2.60 6.07 5.32
N SER A 99 -2.98 5.48 6.46
CA SER A 99 -2.04 4.84 7.39
C SER A 99 -1.25 3.71 6.71
N THR A 100 -1.92 2.94 5.84
CA THR A 100 -1.26 1.87 5.07
C THR A 100 -0.24 2.44 4.08
N ALA A 101 -0.60 3.50 3.35
CA ALA A 101 0.29 4.17 2.40
C ALA A 101 1.49 4.82 3.11
N LEU A 102 1.25 5.51 4.22
CA LEU A 102 2.30 6.14 4.99
C LEU A 102 3.27 5.12 5.60
N GLY A 103 2.77 3.95 6.04
CA GLY A 103 3.62 2.84 6.47
C GLY A 103 4.58 2.38 5.37
N LYS A 104 4.12 2.33 4.12
CA LYS A 104 4.99 2.03 2.97
C LYS A 104 6.07 3.10 2.76
N VAL A 105 5.72 4.38 2.90
CA VAL A 105 6.68 5.49 2.82
C VAL A 105 7.72 5.40 3.95
N LYS A 106 7.28 5.22 5.20
CA LYS A 106 8.17 5.07 6.38
C LYS A 106 9.16 3.91 6.23
N ASN A 107 8.78 2.83 5.55
CA ASN A 107 9.65 1.66 5.30
C ASN A 107 10.76 1.92 4.26
N VAL A 108 10.59 2.94 3.42
CA VAL A 108 11.59 3.33 2.41
C VAL A 108 12.63 4.29 2.98
N LEU A 109 12.29 5.00 4.07
CA LEU A 109 13.19 5.94 4.74
C LEU A 109 14.29 5.23 5.52
N LYS A 110 15.49 5.81 5.53
CA LYS A 110 16.68 5.22 6.17
C LYS A 110 16.94 5.85 7.53
N GLY A 111 17.17 5.02 8.56
CA GLY A 111 17.80 5.37 9.85
C GLY A 111 17.45 6.76 10.40
N SER A 112 18.43 7.68 10.34
CA SER A 112 18.35 9.04 10.89
C SER A 112 17.17 9.88 10.39
N GLN A 113 16.65 9.59 9.19
CA GLN A 113 15.46 10.25 8.65
C GLN A 113 14.23 9.91 9.48
N LYS A 114 14.09 8.62 9.86
CA LYS A 114 12.95 8.12 10.62
C LYS A 114 12.89 8.72 12.02
N ASP A 115 14.04 8.84 12.69
CA ASP A 115 14.11 9.39 14.05
C ASP A 115 13.79 10.89 14.09
N ALA A 116 14.34 11.67 13.15
CA ALA A 116 14.05 13.10 13.04
C ALA A 116 12.55 13.36 12.77
N ILE A 117 11.95 12.50 11.95
CA ILE A 117 10.53 12.54 11.62
C ILE A 117 9.65 12.19 12.83
N ASP A 118 9.96 11.12 13.56
CA ASP A 118 9.20 10.72 14.74
C ASP A 118 9.24 11.81 15.83
N GLN A 119 10.35 12.57 15.90
CA GLN A 119 10.43 13.76 16.76
C GLN A 119 9.53 14.90 16.27
N LEU A 120 9.52 15.21 14.97
CA LEU A 120 8.64 16.23 14.40
C LEU A 120 7.15 15.91 14.65
N ASN A 121 6.73 14.68 14.40
CA ASN A 121 5.35 14.25 14.64
C ASN A 121 4.93 14.35 16.11
N LYS A 122 5.83 14.10 17.06
CA LYS A 122 5.54 14.29 18.49
C LYS A 122 5.32 15.76 18.87
N ASN A 123 5.96 16.67 18.14
CA ASN A 123 5.97 18.10 18.44
C ASN A 123 4.90 18.90 17.65
N ILE A 124 4.32 18.32 16.60
CA ILE A 124 3.25 18.94 15.82
C ILE A 124 1.90 18.46 16.36
N LYS A 125 1.10 19.38 16.90
CA LYS A 125 -0.28 19.12 17.33
C LYS A 125 -1.23 20.07 16.60
N PHE A 126 -2.31 19.51 16.06
CA PHE A 126 -3.40 20.30 15.53
C PHE A 126 -4.47 20.49 16.60
N GLN A 127 -4.94 21.72 16.74
CA GLN A 127 -6.10 22.02 17.57
C GLN A 127 -7.35 21.82 16.72
N ILE A 128 -8.04 20.71 16.95
CA ILE A 128 -9.30 20.40 16.26
C ILE A 128 -10.45 20.81 17.17
N PRO A 129 -11.44 21.56 16.67
CA PRO A 129 -12.65 21.86 17.44
C PRO A 129 -13.35 20.58 17.91
N PRO A 130 -13.91 20.53 19.14
CA PRO A 130 -14.61 19.35 19.65
C PRO A 130 -15.82 18.92 18.82
N CYS A 131 -16.38 19.83 18.01
CA CYS A 131 -17.49 19.55 17.11
C CYS A 131 -17.10 18.72 15.88
N TYR A 132 -15.80 18.53 15.63
CA TYR A 132 -15.32 17.71 14.53
C TYR A 132 -15.31 16.23 14.94
N ASN A 133 -16.21 15.45 14.36
CA ASN A 133 -16.29 14.00 14.59
C ASN A 133 -16.03 13.27 13.28
N ASN A 134 -14.87 12.62 13.15
CA ASN A 134 -14.45 11.89 11.96
C ASN A 134 -14.98 10.44 11.89
N SER A 135 -16.04 10.13 12.63
CA SER A 135 -16.61 8.78 12.72
C SER A 135 -17.45 8.33 11.52
N PHE A 136 -17.42 9.08 10.42
CA PHE A 136 -18.14 8.78 9.19
C PHE A 136 -17.27 8.04 8.16
N GLU A 137 -17.88 7.64 7.04
CA GLU A 137 -17.25 6.81 5.99
C GLU A 137 -17.61 7.27 4.55
N TYR A 138 -18.13 8.48 4.38
CA TYR A 138 -18.61 8.97 3.07
C TYR A 138 -17.55 9.67 2.21
N LEU A 139 -16.36 10.00 2.73
CA LEU A 139 -15.37 10.75 1.94
C LEU A 139 -14.84 9.95 0.76
N SER A 140 -14.63 8.63 0.91
CA SER A 140 -14.26 7.74 -0.20
C SER A 140 -15.32 7.73 -1.31
N VAL A 141 -16.61 7.67 -0.94
CA VAL A 141 -17.74 7.74 -1.88
C VAL A 141 -17.75 9.09 -2.63
N ILE A 142 -17.51 10.19 -1.91
CA ILE A 142 -17.41 11.52 -2.52
C ILE A 142 -16.23 11.59 -3.50
N GLN A 143 -15.06 11.06 -3.15
CA GLN A 143 -13.91 11.01 -4.05
C GLN A 143 -14.19 10.21 -5.32
N GLU A 144 -14.83 9.05 -5.18
CA GLU A 144 -15.22 8.21 -6.32
C GLU A 144 -16.23 8.92 -7.23
N ALA A 145 -17.22 9.59 -6.64
CA ALA A 145 -18.21 10.36 -7.40
C ALA A 145 -17.58 11.54 -8.14
N ILE A 146 -16.64 12.27 -7.53
CA ILE A 146 -15.90 13.35 -8.19
C ILE A 146 -15.10 12.79 -9.37
N SER A 147 -14.38 11.69 -9.17
CA SER A 147 -13.59 11.04 -10.21
C SER A 147 -14.45 10.54 -11.38
N SER A 148 -15.62 9.97 -11.06
CA SER A 148 -16.54 9.37 -12.03
C SER A 148 -17.55 10.37 -12.60
N ARG A 149 -17.53 11.62 -12.13
CA ARG A 149 -18.50 12.68 -12.45
C ARG A 149 -19.95 12.28 -12.17
N TRP A 150 -20.18 11.60 -11.05
CA TRP A 150 -21.52 11.21 -10.61
C TRP A 150 -22.14 12.27 -9.71
N ALA A 151 -23.45 12.48 -9.87
CA ALA A 151 -24.24 13.21 -8.89
C ALA A 151 -24.49 12.33 -7.65
N LEU A 152 -24.51 12.94 -6.47
CA LEU A 152 -24.71 12.25 -5.21
C LEU A 152 -26.01 12.72 -4.57
N GLU A 153 -26.90 11.79 -4.22
CA GLU A 153 -27.99 12.11 -3.31
C GLU A 153 -27.43 12.21 -1.88
N VAL A 154 -27.54 13.40 -1.30
CA VAL A 154 -27.07 13.71 0.06
C VAL A 154 -28.26 13.84 0.99
N GLU A 155 -28.27 13.01 2.02
CA GLU A 155 -29.13 13.16 3.18
C GLU A 155 -28.43 14.03 4.22
N TYR A 156 -29.03 15.16 4.59
CA TYR A 156 -28.45 16.11 5.53
C TYR A 156 -29.47 16.56 6.57
N LYS A 157 -28.95 16.98 7.72
CA LYS A 157 -29.75 17.54 8.82
C LYS A 157 -29.80 19.06 8.68
N LYS A 158 -31.01 19.61 8.56
CA LYS A 158 -31.23 21.07 8.58
C LYS A 158 -30.92 21.64 9.96
N THR A 159 -30.76 22.95 10.04
CA THR A 159 -30.66 23.70 11.31
C THR A 159 -31.87 23.46 12.23
N SER A 160 -33.05 23.16 11.64
CA SER A 160 -34.27 22.78 12.36
C SER A 160 -34.28 21.35 12.90
N ASN A 161 -33.17 20.61 12.80
CA ASN A 161 -33.03 19.18 13.13
C ASN A 161 -33.81 18.20 12.23
N GLU A 162 -34.58 18.68 11.26
CA GLU A 162 -35.21 17.84 10.24
C GLU A 162 -34.18 17.24 9.28
N VAL A 163 -34.42 15.98 8.89
CA VAL A 163 -33.62 15.31 7.87
C VAL A 163 -34.21 15.59 6.49
N SER A 164 -33.38 15.87 5.50
CA SER A 164 -33.81 16.15 4.13
C SER A 164 -32.82 15.59 3.12
N LYS A 165 -33.32 15.23 1.94
CA LYS A 165 -32.53 14.66 0.84
C LYS A 165 -32.44 15.63 -0.33
N ARG A 166 -31.28 15.71 -0.97
CA ARG A 166 -31.05 16.47 -2.21
C ARG A 166 -30.12 15.71 -3.13
N LEU A 167 -30.44 15.73 -4.43
CA LEU A 167 -29.55 15.27 -5.50
C LEU A 167 -28.52 16.34 -5.87
#